data_AF-A0A8E4BII6-F1
#
_entry.id   AF-A0A8E4BII6-F1
#
_cell.length_a   1.000
_cell.length_b   1.000
_cell.length_c   1.000
_cell.angle_alpha   90.00
_cell.angle_beta   90.00
_cell.angle_gamma   90.00
#
_symmetry.space_group_name_H-M   'P 1'
#
loop_
_entity.id
_entity.type
_entity.pdbx_description
1 polymer ?
#
loop_
_entity_poly.entity_id
_entity_poly.type
_entity_poly.pdbx_seq_one_letter_code
_entity_poly.pdbx_strand_id
1 'polypeptide(L)'
;IGGIVHTFVVGDTRHPQSKDIYAKLKDLYVKMKEEGYVPDLDCVLQDIPDAAKEDALCGHSEKLAIACGLINTPEGTPIRVVKNLRVCDDCHVATALISKIERRTIICRDASRFHVYKDGQ
;
A
#
# COMPACT_ATOMS: atom_id res chain seq x y z
N ILE A 1 -1.40 -9.96 11.93
CA ILE A 1 -0.83 -11.14 11.23
C ILE A 1 -0.46 -12.14 12.32
N GLY A 2 -1.04 -13.34 12.33
CA GLY A 2 -0.81 -14.30 13.43
C GLY A 2 -1.12 -13.75 14.83
N GLY A 3 -2.15 -12.89 14.96
CA GLY A 3 -2.49 -12.21 16.23
C GLY A 3 -1.65 -10.96 16.57
N ILE A 4 -0.56 -10.70 15.83
CA ILE A 4 0.34 -9.56 16.07
C ILE A 4 -0.11 -8.34 15.25
N VAL A 5 -0.05 -7.16 15.87
CA VAL A 5 -0.30 -5.86 15.22
C VAL A 5 1.03 -5.31 14.71
N HIS A 6 1.07 -4.93 13.43
CA HIS A 6 2.22 -4.29 12.80
C HIS A 6 1.85 -2.85 12.49
N THR A 7 2.71 -1.91 12.85
CA THR A 7 2.49 -0.47 12.66
C THR A 7 3.50 0.07 11.66
N PHE A 8 3.02 0.91 10.74
CA PHE A 8 3.85 1.51 9.70
C PHE A 8 3.63 3.03 9.69
N VAL A 9 4.74 3.74 9.56
CA VAL A 9 4.79 5.19 9.37
C VAL A 9 5.69 5.45 8.17
N VAL A 10 5.34 6.46 7.36
CA VAL A 10 6.14 6.83 6.19
C VAL A 10 7.58 7.12 6.60
N GLY A 11 8.55 6.52 5.90
CA GLY A 11 9.97 6.66 6.21
C GLY A 11 10.49 5.83 7.39
N ASP A 12 9.62 5.10 8.10
CA ASP A 12 10.04 4.23 9.20
C ASP A 12 10.56 2.87 8.67
N THR A 13 11.81 2.56 9.00
CA THR A 13 12.50 1.33 8.59
C THR A 13 12.82 0.40 9.77
N ARG A 14 12.28 0.67 10.97
CA ARG A 14 12.54 -0.11 12.19
C ARG A 14 11.89 -1.49 12.19
N HIS A 15 10.95 -1.75 11.28
CA HIS A 15 10.30 -3.05 11.18
C HIS A 15 11.33 -4.15 10.85
N PRO A 16 11.35 -5.31 11.55
CA PRO A 16 12.35 -6.35 11.30
C PRO A 16 12.39 -6.85 9.86
N GLN A 17 11.22 -6.88 9.19
CA GLN A 17 11.06 -7.26 7.78
C GLN A 17 11.09 -6.06 6.82
N SER A 18 11.59 -4.88 7.23
CA SER A 18 11.53 -3.66 6.40
C SER A 18 12.11 -3.92 5.00
N LYS A 19 13.26 -4.59 4.89
CA LYS A 19 13.89 -4.91 3.59
C LYS A 19 12.94 -5.68 2.66
N ASP A 20 12.28 -6.72 3.17
CA ASP A 20 11.37 -7.56 2.39
C ASP A 20 10.09 -6.82 2.01
N ILE A 21 9.57 -5.98 2.92
CA ILE A 21 8.39 -5.15 2.67
C ILE A 21 8.67 -4.15 1.55
N TYR A 22 9.81 -3.43 1.62
CA TYR A 22 10.20 -2.49 0.56
C TYR A 22 10.53 -3.19 -0.76
N ALA A 23 11.11 -4.40 -0.73
CA ALA A 23 11.30 -5.20 -1.93
C ALA A 23 9.96 -5.59 -2.58
N LYS A 24 8.98 -6.01 -1.77
CA LYS A 24 7.62 -6.31 -2.25
C LYS A 24 6.92 -5.08 -2.81
N LEU A 25 7.11 -3.91 -2.18
CA LEU A 25 6.58 -2.65 -2.72
C LEU A 25 7.15 -2.30 -4.09
N LYS A 26 8.46 -2.47 -4.29
CA LYS A 26 9.09 -2.24 -5.60
C LYS A 26 8.56 -3.19 -6.66
N ASP A 27 8.39 -4.47 -6.33
CA ASP A 27 7.76 -5.48 -7.20
C ASP A 27 6.33 -5.07 -7.60
N LEU A 28 5.51 -4.70 -6.62
CA LEU A 28 4.14 -4.21 -6.87
C LEU A 28 4.14 -2.94 -7.73
N TYR A 29 5.07 -2.02 -7.49
CA TYR A 29 5.16 -0.78 -8.22
C TYR A 29 5.47 -1.00 -9.71
N VAL A 30 6.39 -1.91 -10.02
CA VAL A 30 6.69 -2.31 -11.41
C VAL A 30 5.45 -2.93 -12.07
N LYS A 31 4.80 -3.90 -11.41
CA LYS A 31 3.59 -4.55 -11.94
C LYS A 31 2.42 -3.57 -12.14
N MET A 32 2.26 -2.61 -11.23
CA MET A 32 1.24 -1.56 -11.37
C MET A 32 1.54 -0.67 -12.59
N LYS A 33 2.81 -0.29 -12.83
CA LYS A 33 3.20 0.47 -14.03
C LYS A 33 2.90 -0.31 -15.32
N GLU A 34 3.10 -1.62 -15.33
CA GLU A 34 2.74 -2.48 -16.47
C GLU A 34 1.22 -2.51 -16.74
N GLU A 35 0.40 -2.36 -15.70
CA GLU A 35 -1.06 -2.21 -15.78
C GLU A 35 -1.52 -0.76 -16.06
N GLY A 36 -0.59 0.17 -16.30
CA GLY A 36 -0.87 1.56 -16.66
C GLY A 36 -1.03 2.53 -15.48
N TYR A 37 -0.58 2.14 -14.28
CA TYR A 37 -0.58 3.03 -13.12
C TYR A 37 0.37 4.23 -13.31
N VAL A 38 -0.17 5.42 -13.10
CA VAL A 38 0.58 6.68 -13.05
C VAL A 38 0.39 7.26 -11.65
N PRO A 39 1.46 7.46 -10.87
CA PRO A 39 1.35 8.03 -9.53
C PRO A 39 0.82 9.47 -9.60
N ASP A 40 -0.15 9.79 -8.75
CA ASP A 40 -0.66 11.16 -8.63
C ASP A 40 0.19 11.97 -7.65
N LEU A 41 1.12 12.75 -8.19
CA LEU A 41 2.08 13.55 -7.41
C LEU A 41 1.42 14.70 -6.62
N ASP A 42 0.21 15.12 -6.98
CA ASP A 42 -0.53 16.18 -6.27
C ASP A 42 -1.04 15.70 -4.90
N CYS A 43 -1.06 14.39 -4.66
CA CYS A 43 -1.32 13.81 -3.36
C CYS A 43 -0.23 14.12 -2.31
N VAL A 44 0.98 14.55 -2.73
CA VAL A 44 2.07 14.96 -1.83
C VAL A 44 2.13 16.49 -1.77
N LEU A 45 1.58 17.06 -0.70
CA LEU A 45 1.51 18.52 -0.50
C LEU A 45 2.87 19.18 -0.18
N GLN A 46 3.92 18.40 0.03
CA GLN A 46 5.26 18.93 0.31
C GLN A 46 5.92 19.41 -0.98
N ASP A 47 6.52 20.60 -0.94
CA ASP A 47 7.27 21.16 -2.05
C ASP A 47 8.66 20.51 -2.14
N ILE A 48 8.71 19.31 -2.72
CA ILE A 48 9.90 18.50 -2.94
C ILE A 48 9.96 18.06 -4.41
N PRO A 49 11.14 17.67 -4.93
CA PRO A 49 11.26 17.20 -6.31
C PRO A 49 10.31 16.03 -6.62
N ASP A 50 9.80 15.96 -7.84
CA ASP A 50 8.83 14.92 -8.26
C ASP A 50 9.32 13.49 -7.98
N ALA A 51 10.61 13.22 -8.18
CA ALA A 51 11.21 11.93 -7.84
C ALA A 51 11.08 11.59 -6.34
N ALA A 52 11.16 12.59 -5.46
CA ALA A 52 10.96 12.43 -4.03
C ALA A 52 9.46 12.31 -3.66
N LYS A 53 8.56 12.95 -4.42
CA LYS A 53 7.11 12.74 -4.28
C LYS A 53 6.71 11.31 -4.68
N GLU A 54 7.25 10.81 -5.78
CA GLU A 54 7.02 9.43 -6.26
C GLU A 54 7.49 8.41 -5.21
N ASP A 55 8.67 8.63 -4.60
CA ASP A 55 9.19 7.78 -3.51
C ASP A 55 8.30 7.85 -2.26
N ALA A 56 7.85 9.05 -1.87
CA ALA A 56 6.93 9.23 -0.75
C ALA A 56 5.60 8.50 -0.98
N LEU A 57 5.01 8.61 -2.17
CA LEU A 57 3.79 7.88 -2.55
C LEU A 57 3.99 6.37 -2.53
N CYS A 58 5.15 5.88 -2.97
CA CYS A 58 5.51 4.47 -2.90
C CYS A 58 5.58 4.00 -1.43
N GLY A 59 6.09 4.87 -0.55
CA GLY A 59 6.26 4.63 0.89
C GLY A 59 5.05 4.94 1.77
N HIS A 60 3.86 5.20 1.21
CA HIS A 60 2.66 5.41 2.03
C HIS A 60 2.38 4.25 2.98
N SER A 61 1.97 4.57 4.21
CA SER A 61 1.76 3.60 5.30
C SER A 61 0.82 2.46 4.94
N GLU A 62 -0.19 2.72 4.10
CA GLU A 62 -1.14 1.73 3.62
C GLU A 62 -0.47 0.72 2.70
N LYS A 63 0.35 1.20 1.75
CA LYS A 63 1.09 0.33 0.83
C LYS A 63 2.08 -0.55 1.62
N LEU A 64 2.79 0.03 2.59
CA LEU A 64 3.67 -0.72 3.51
C LEU A 64 2.90 -1.81 4.28
N ALA A 65 1.73 -1.48 4.82
CA ALA A 65 0.88 -2.43 5.54
C ALA A 65 0.38 -3.56 4.64
N ILE A 66 -0.03 -3.24 3.40
CA ILE A 66 -0.48 -4.23 2.41
C ILE A 66 0.69 -5.15 2.03
N ALA A 67 1.86 -4.60 1.73
CA ALA A 67 3.05 -5.38 1.40
C ALA A 67 3.45 -6.32 2.55
N CYS A 68 3.42 -5.84 3.80
CA CYS A 68 3.62 -6.68 4.98
C CYS A 68 2.59 -7.81 5.08
N GLY A 69 1.32 -7.52 4.81
CA GLY A 69 0.25 -8.52 4.76
C GLY A 69 0.50 -9.58 3.69
N LEU A 70 0.93 -9.18 2.49
CA LEU A 70 1.19 -10.08 1.37
C LEU A 70 2.32 -11.07 1.66
N ILE A 71 3.45 -10.58 2.20
CA ILE A 71 4.62 -11.45 2.45
C ILE A 71 4.41 -12.43 3.61
N ASN A 72 3.50 -12.12 4.54
CA ASN A 72 3.31 -12.90 5.76
C ASN A 72 2.02 -13.73 5.78
N THR A 73 1.24 -13.77 4.69
CA THR A 73 0.00 -14.55 4.63
C THR A 73 -0.08 -15.39 3.35
N PRO A 74 -0.67 -16.60 3.38
CA PRO A 74 -0.81 -17.44 2.20
C PRO A 74 -1.62 -16.77 1.10
N GLU A 75 -1.36 -17.11 -0.18
CA GLU A 75 -2.12 -16.63 -1.32
C GLU A 75 -3.65 -16.75 -1.11
N GLY A 76 -4.39 -15.76 -1.62
CA GLY A 76 -5.85 -15.69 -1.46
C GLY A 76 -6.33 -15.24 -0.07
N THR A 77 -5.47 -15.17 0.95
CA THR A 77 -5.87 -14.68 2.28
C THR A 77 -6.21 -13.19 2.22
N PRO A 78 -7.41 -12.76 2.67
CA PRO A 78 -7.76 -11.34 2.69
C PRO A 78 -6.81 -10.51 3.57
N ILE A 79 -6.46 -9.31 3.12
CA ILE A 79 -5.62 -8.38 3.87
C ILE A 79 -6.50 -7.32 4.53
N ARG A 80 -6.25 -7.03 5.81
CA ARG A 80 -6.96 -6.00 6.56
C ARG A 80 -5.99 -4.92 7.01
N VAL A 81 -6.28 -3.67 6.63
CA VAL A 81 -5.50 -2.48 6.97
C VAL A 81 -6.37 -1.53 7.76
N VAL A 82 -5.82 -0.91 8.80
CA VAL A 82 -6.48 0.14 9.57
C VAL A 82 -5.61 1.39 9.53
N LYS A 83 -6.20 2.52 9.15
CA LYS A 83 -5.55 3.83 9.06
C LYS A 83 -6.32 4.84 9.90
N ASN A 84 -5.59 5.70 10.61
CA ASN A 84 -6.18 6.80 11.40
C ASN A 84 -6.50 8.04 10.57
N LEU A 85 -5.97 8.13 9.34
CA LEU A 85 -6.23 9.21 8.39
C LEU A 85 -7.08 8.67 7.25
N ARG A 86 -7.65 9.58 6.45
CA ARG A 86 -8.31 9.22 5.19
C ARG A 86 -7.29 8.63 4.21
N VAL A 87 -7.71 7.65 3.40
CA VAL A 87 -6.91 7.13 2.30
C VAL A 87 -6.86 8.18 1.18
N CYS A 88 -5.69 8.47 0.63
CA CYS A 88 -5.57 9.41 -0.50
C CYS A 88 -5.97 8.73 -1.82
N ASP A 89 -6.30 9.53 -2.83
CA ASP A 89 -6.82 9.02 -4.09
C ASP A 89 -5.79 8.14 -4.84
N ASP A 90 -4.50 8.49 -4.77
CA ASP A 90 -3.42 7.62 -5.27
C ASP A 90 -3.41 6.23 -4.58
N CYS A 91 -3.56 6.20 -3.25
CA CYS A 91 -3.63 4.94 -2.51
C CYS A 91 -4.88 4.14 -2.83
N HIS A 92 -6.00 4.77 -3.17
CA HIS A 92 -7.19 4.08 -3.65
C HIS A 92 -6.89 3.31 -4.95
N VAL A 93 -6.35 4.01 -5.95
CA VAL A 93 -6.01 3.42 -7.26
C VAL A 93 -4.97 2.31 -7.09
N ALA A 94 -3.90 2.57 -6.34
CA ALA A 94 -2.86 1.57 -6.09
C ALA A 94 -3.42 0.34 -5.36
N THR A 95 -4.25 0.52 -4.32
CA THR A 95 -4.80 -0.62 -3.56
C THR A 95 -5.74 -1.46 -4.43
N ALA A 96 -6.55 -0.82 -5.26
CA ALA A 96 -7.39 -1.50 -6.24
C ALA A 96 -6.55 -2.35 -7.19
N LEU A 97 -5.50 -1.78 -7.80
CA LEU A 97 -4.60 -2.53 -8.69
C LEU A 97 -3.88 -3.68 -7.97
N ILE A 98 -3.38 -3.47 -6.76
CA ILE A 98 -2.74 -4.53 -5.96
C ILE A 98 -3.73 -5.67 -5.71
N SER A 99 -5.01 -5.37 -5.45
CA SER A 99 -6.05 -6.40 -5.26
C SER A 99 -6.19 -7.33 -6.47
N LYS A 100 -6.11 -6.76 -7.68
CA LYS A 100 -6.15 -7.49 -8.96
C LYS A 100 -4.88 -8.29 -9.19
N ILE A 101 -3.72 -7.65 -9.08
CA ILE A 101 -2.39 -8.23 -9.35
C ILE A 101 -2.13 -9.44 -8.45
N GLU A 102 -2.39 -9.30 -7.15
CA GLU A 102 -2.10 -10.33 -6.17
C GLU A 102 -3.28 -11.29 -5.94
N ARG A 103 -4.40 -11.07 -6.65
CA ARG A 103 -5.66 -11.85 -6.53
C ARG A 103 -6.12 -11.93 -5.07
N ARG A 104 -6.18 -10.78 -4.40
CA ARG A 104 -6.45 -10.66 -2.96
C ARG A 104 -7.53 -9.63 -2.70
N THR A 105 -8.49 -9.97 -1.86
CA THR A 105 -9.38 -8.95 -1.29
C THR A 105 -8.63 -8.15 -0.23
N ILE A 106 -8.63 -6.82 -0.36
CA ILE A 106 -8.03 -5.91 0.61
C ILE A 106 -9.16 -5.11 1.26
N ILE A 107 -9.19 -5.10 2.58
CA ILE A 107 -10.18 -4.36 3.36
C ILE A 107 -9.42 -3.28 4.12
N CYS A 108 -9.68 -2.02 3.79
CA CYS A 108 -9.07 -0.88 4.47
C CYS A 108 -10.12 -0.15 5.28
N ARG A 109 -9.92 -0.02 6.59
CA ARG A 109 -10.68 0.92 7.43
C ARG A 109 -9.87 2.18 7.59
N ASP A 110 -10.40 3.30 7.14
CA ASP A 110 -9.78 4.60 7.35
C ASP A 110 -10.53 5.43 8.40
N ALA A 111 -10.15 6.70 8.57
CA ALA A 111 -10.79 7.61 9.53
C ALA A 111 -12.30 7.81 9.32
N SER A 112 -12.79 7.55 8.10
CA SER A 112 -14.12 7.90 7.64
C SER A 112 -15.01 6.69 7.38
N ARG A 113 -14.48 5.60 6.80
CA ARG A 113 -15.27 4.45 6.33
C ARG A 113 -14.42 3.20 6.08
N PHE A 114 -15.12 2.13 5.72
CA PHE A 114 -14.51 0.91 5.20
C PHE A 114 -14.48 0.96 3.67
N HIS A 115 -13.37 0.50 3.12
CA HIS A 115 -13.13 0.30 1.70
C HIS A 115 -12.84 -1.19 1.49
N VAL A 116 -13.49 -1.78 0.49
CA VAL A 116 -13.24 -3.15 0.09
C VAL A 116 -12.75 -3.11 -1.33
N TYR A 117 -11.51 -3.56 -1.53
CA TYR A 117 -10.88 -3.63 -2.83
C TYR A 117 -10.84 -5.07 -3.30
N LYS A 118 -11.33 -5.31 -4.52
CA LYS A 118 -11.37 -6.64 -5.12
C LYS A 118 -11.33 -6.55 -6.64
N ASP A 119 -10.46 -7.35 -7.25
CA ASP A 119 -10.35 -7.50 -8.71
C ASP A 119 -10.14 -6.15 -9.46
N GLY A 120 -9.49 -5.17 -8.81
CA GLY A 120 -9.21 -3.87 -9.43
C GLY A 120 -10.23 -2.78 -9.15
N GLN A 121 -11.22 -3.02 -8.30
CA GLN A 121 -12.25 -2.06 -7.88
C GLN A 121 -12.18 -1.80 -6.39
#